data_AF-A0A2P4X1A6-F1
#
_entry.id   AF-A0A2P4X1A6-F1
#
_cell.length_a   1.000
_cell.length_b   1.000
_cell.length_c   1.000
_cell.angle_alpha   90.00
_cell.angle_beta   90.00
_cell.angle_gamma   90.00
#
_symmetry.space_group_name_H-M   'P 1'
#
loop_
_entity.id
_entity.type
_entity.pdbx_description
1 polymer ?
#
loop_
_entity_poly.entity_id
_entity_poly.type
_entity_poly.pdbx_seq_one_letter_code
_entity_poly.pdbx_strand_id
1 'polypeptide(L)'
;MATPSHAMDKTEHGYVDLEAHEAVNGGHPVVNPSRFALKNPHVREAFAEFMAVFVMMSFGLGATCQSILSDHTYGDFTQIVFGWGIGVLFGIHIAGGVSGSHLNPAITTTAALFGMFPWKKVPTYVAAQTLASYLAALFIYVL
;
A
#
# COMPACT_ATOMS: atom_id res chain seq x y z
N MET A 1 36.46 25.02 6.23
CA MET A 1 35.91 24.40 7.45
C MET A 1 34.64 23.69 7.04
N ALA A 2 34.69 22.37 6.89
CA ALA A 2 33.56 21.57 6.40
C ALA A 2 32.49 21.49 7.48
N THR A 3 31.25 21.91 7.17
CA THR A 3 30.09 21.73 8.04
C THR A 3 29.43 20.38 7.72
N PRO A 4 29.17 19.51 8.72
CA PRO A 4 28.54 18.22 8.54
C PRO A 4 27.05 18.30 8.84
N SER A 5 26.16 18.05 7.87
CA SER A 5 24.74 17.75 8.18
C SER A 5 23.94 17.07 7.06
N HIS A 6 24.57 16.46 6.06
CA HIS A 6 23.86 15.93 4.89
C HIS A 6 23.23 14.53 5.07
N ALA A 7 22.83 14.16 6.29
CA ALA A 7 22.31 12.82 6.59
C ALA A 7 21.02 12.78 7.42
N MET A 8 20.52 13.93 7.90
CA MET A 8 19.41 14.00 8.87
C MET A 8 18.24 14.87 8.38
N ASP A 9 17.83 14.73 7.13
CA ASP A 9 16.57 15.32 6.65
C ASP A 9 16.05 14.58 5.40
N LYS A 10 15.62 13.34 5.58
CA LYS A 10 14.86 12.60 4.54
C LYS A 10 13.56 11.99 5.08
N THR A 11 13.34 12.09 6.38
CA THR A 11 12.19 11.49 7.07
C THR A 11 11.02 12.47 7.23
N GLU A 12 11.27 13.78 7.21
CA GLU A 12 10.22 14.79 7.39
C GLU A 12 9.64 15.32 6.06
N HIS A 13 10.46 15.43 5.01
CA HIS A 13 10.04 16.00 3.72
C HIS A 13 9.43 15.00 2.72
N GLY A 14 9.60 13.69 2.89
CA GLY A 14 9.13 12.72 1.88
C GLY A 14 7.62 12.71 1.65
N TYR A 15 6.83 13.08 2.66
CA TYR A 15 5.36 13.20 2.54
C TYR A 15 4.95 14.56 1.98
N VAL A 16 5.67 15.63 2.39
CA VAL A 16 5.46 17.00 1.92
C VAL A 16 5.79 17.14 0.44
N ASP A 17 6.78 16.39 -0.06
CA ASP A 17 7.15 16.41 -1.47
C ASP A 17 6.11 15.74 -2.38
N LEU A 18 5.30 14.80 -1.89
CA LEU A 18 4.17 14.23 -2.66
C LEU A 18 3.02 15.24 -2.77
N GLU A 19 2.69 15.94 -1.68
CA GLU A 19 1.72 17.05 -1.69
C GLU A 19 2.23 18.23 -2.51
N ALA A 20 3.53 18.55 -2.44
CA ALA A 20 4.15 19.60 -3.25
C ALA A 20 4.22 19.21 -4.73
N HIS A 21 4.42 17.93 -5.06
CA HIS A 21 4.36 17.44 -6.44
C HIS A 21 2.92 17.46 -6.99
N GLU A 22 1.89 17.28 -6.16
CA GLU A 22 0.48 17.56 -6.54
C GLU A 22 0.21 19.07 -6.68
N ALA A 23 0.73 19.91 -5.77
CA ALA A 23 0.57 21.36 -5.81
C ALA A 23 1.27 22.02 -7.02
N VAL A 24 2.43 21.49 -7.43
CA VAL A 24 3.18 21.93 -8.63
C VAL A 24 2.54 21.41 -9.92
N ASN A 25 1.90 20.23 -9.91
CA ASN A 25 1.17 19.68 -11.07
C ASN A 25 -0.22 20.31 -11.31
N GLY A 26 -0.67 21.24 -10.46
CA GLY A 26 -1.89 22.02 -10.67
C GLY A 26 -1.92 22.86 -11.96
N GLY A 27 -0.81 22.92 -12.70
CA GLY A 27 -0.68 23.59 -14.01
C GLY A 27 -0.83 22.70 -15.24
N HIS A 28 -0.91 21.37 -15.12
CA HIS A 28 -1.19 20.50 -16.27
C HIS A 28 -2.70 20.39 -16.50
N PRO A 29 -3.21 20.69 -17.71
CA PRO A 29 -4.63 20.54 -18.01
C PRO A 29 -5.01 19.08 -17.76
N VAL A 30 -6.01 18.87 -16.90
CA VAL A 30 -6.56 17.54 -16.60
C VAL A 30 -6.96 16.91 -17.93
N VAL A 31 -6.16 15.94 -18.38
CA VAL A 31 -6.43 15.15 -19.58
C VAL A 31 -7.83 14.58 -19.42
N ASN A 32 -8.68 14.81 -20.42
CA ASN A 32 -10.09 14.40 -20.48
C ASN A 32 -10.27 13.03 -19.79
N PRO A 33 -10.82 12.97 -18.56
CA PRO A 33 -10.88 11.73 -17.83
C PRO A 33 -11.77 10.78 -18.62
N SER A 34 -11.27 9.59 -18.93
CA SER A 34 -12.03 8.56 -19.64
C SER A 34 -13.38 8.34 -18.94
N ARG A 35 -14.40 7.87 -19.66
CA ARG A 35 -15.75 7.69 -19.10
C ARG A 35 -15.78 6.80 -17.84
N PHE A 36 -14.73 6.00 -17.63
CA PHE A 36 -14.59 5.06 -16.52
C PHE A 36 -13.64 5.56 -15.40
N ALA A 37 -13.10 6.76 -15.50
CA ALA A 37 -12.20 7.29 -14.49
C ALA A 37 -12.95 7.69 -13.20
N LEU A 38 -12.46 7.24 -12.04
CA LEU A 38 -12.97 7.66 -10.74
C LEU A 38 -12.64 9.13 -10.49
N LYS A 39 -13.69 9.93 -10.38
CA LYS A 39 -13.59 11.38 -10.14
C LYS A 39 -13.35 11.70 -8.66
N ASN A 40 -13.83 10.86 -7.74
CA ASN A 40 -13.67 11.09 -6.31
C ASN A 40 -12.31 10.57 -5.83
N PRO A 41 -11.39 11.45 -5.37
CA PRO A 41 -10.05 11.06 -4.95
C PRO A 41 -10.07 10.05 -3.79
N HIS A 42 -10.99 10.17 -2.83
CA HIS A 42 -11.08 9.26 -1.68
C HIS A 42 -11.43 7.83 -2.08
N VAL A 43 -12.30 7.67 -3.07
CA VAL A 43 -12.69 6.34 -3.56
C VAL A 43 -11.54 5.74 -4.38
N ARG A 44 -10.77 6.58 -5.08
CA ARG A 44 -9.59 6.16 -5.83
C ARG A 44 -8.48 5.69 -4.88
N GLU A 45 -8.23 6.43 -3.80
CA GLU A 45 -7.33 6.05 -2.71
C GLU A 45 -7.74 4.70 -2.07
N ALA A 46 -9.01 4.56 -1.70
CA ALA A 46 -9.52 3.33 -1.08
C ALA A 46 -9.45 2.12 -2.03
N PHE A 47 -9.71 2.31 -3.32
CA PHE A 47 -9.57 1.26 -4.32
C PHE A 47 -8.10 0.87 -4.55
N ALA A 48 -7.19 1.83 -4.54
CA ALA A 48 -5.75 1.56 -4.62
C ALA A 48 -5.26 0.73 -3.43
N GLU A 49 -5.65 1.10 -2.20
CA GLU A 49 -5.36 0.31 -0.99
C GLU A 49 -5.95 -1.10 -1.07
N PHE A 50 -7.20 -1.22 -1.54
CA PHE A 50 -7.85 -2.52 -1.71
C PHE A 50 -7.05 -3.43 -2.65
N MET A 51 -6.69 -2.94 -3.84
CA MET A 51 -5.93 -3.72 -4.82
C MET A 51 -4.53 -4.08 -4.30
N ALA A 52 -3.87 -3.14 -3.64
CA ALA A 52 -2.54 -3.35 -3.12
C ALA A 52 -2.50 -4.38 -1.98
N VAL A 53 -3.45 -4.32 -1.04
CA VAL A 53 -3.58 -5.32 0.02
C VAL A 53 -3.97 -6.68 -0.55
N PHE A 54 -4.86 -6.73 -1.54
CA PHE A 54 -5.26 -7.99 -2.17
C PHE A 54 -4.05 -8.71 -2.78
N VAL A 55 -3.21 -7.99 -3.53
CA VAL A 55 -1.99 -8.54 -4.12
C VAL A 55 -1.00 -8.96 -3.04
N MET A 56 -0.70 -8.09 -2.08
CA MET A 56 0.21 -8.39 -0.97
C MET A 56 -0.19 -9.67 -0.22
N MET A 57 -1.48 -9.78 0.14
CA MET A 57 -2.00 -10.94 0.85
C MET A 57 -2.01 -12.21 0.00
N SER A 58 -2.29 -12.12 -1.30
CA SER A 58 -2.25 -13.28 -2.20
C SER A 58 -0.85 -13.88 -2.29
N PHE A 59 0.20 -13.06 -2.37
CA PHE A 59 1.58 -13.55 -2.37
C PHE A 59 2.00 -14.11 -1.00
N GLY A 60 1.72 -13.38 0.08
CA GLY A 60 2.10 -13.80 1.44
C GLY A 60 1.41 -15.10 1.88
N LEU A 61 0.08 -15.17 1.71
CA LEU A 61 -0.69 -16.37 2.04
C LEU A 61 -0.36 -17.51 1.07
N GLY A 62 -0.22 -17.25 -0.23
CA GLY A 62 0.14 -18.28 -1.22
C GLY A 62 1.48 -18.95 -0.92
N ALA A 63 2.52 -18.17 -0.62
CA ALA A 63 3.83 -18.71 -0.24
C ALA A 63 3.77 -19.52 1.07
N THR A 64 2.97 -19.06 2.04
CA THR A 64 2.76 -19.76 3.32
C THR A 64 2.03 -21.09 3.10
N CYS A 65 0.94 -21.08 2.32
CA CYS A 65 0.17 -22.27 1.97
C CYS A 65 1.02 -23.28 1.18
N GLN A 66 1.80 -22.84 0.20
CA GLN A 66 2.71 -23.71 -0.55
C GLN A 66 3.70 -24.42 0.38
N SER A 67 4.32 -23.69 1.30
CA SER A 67 5.31 -24.25 2.24
C SER A 67 4.66 -25.27 3.18
N ILE A 68 3.55 -24.91 3.82
CA ILE A 68 2.89 -25.76 4.82
C ILE A 68 2.23 -26.98 4.17
N LEU A 69 1.52 -26.81 3.05
CA LEU A 69 0.76 -27.90 2.42
C LEU A 69 1.68 -28.91 1.71
N SER A 70 2.90 -28.50 1.35
CA SER A 70 3.92 -29.40 0.80
C SER A 70 4.82 -30.04 1.85
N ASP A 71 4.50 -29.89 3.15
CA ASP A 71 5.35 -30.35 4.26
C ASP A 71 6.81 -29.90 4.09
N HIS A 72 6.99 -28.62 3.76
CA HIS A 72 8.27 -27.97 3.47
C HIS A 72 9.09 -28.53 2.29
N THR A 73 8.51 -29.42 1.48
CA THR A 73 9.21 -30.03 0.33
C THR A 73 9.39 -29.05 -0.84
N TYR A 74 8.36 -28.25 -1.13
CA TYR A 74 8.37 -27.27 -2.22
C TYR A 74 8.48 -25.82 -1.73
N GLY A 75 8.55 -25.61 -0.41
CA GLY A 75 8.88 -24.31 0.14
C GLY A 75 9.34 -24.32 1.58
N ASP A 76 10.46 -23.66 1.82
CA ASP A 76 11.03 -23.46 3.15
C ASP A 76 10.73 -22.05 3.68
N PHE A 77 11.07 -21.78 4.93
CA PHE A 77 10.85 -20.50 5.60
C PHE A 77 11.38 -19.30 4.78
N THR A 78 12.51 -19.46 4.09
CA THR A 78 13.08 -18.43 3.21
C THR A 78 12.10 -17.99 2.12
N GLN A 79 11.35 -18.93 1.53
CA GLN A 79 10.36 -18.60 0.49
C GLN A 79 9.15 -17.86 1.05
N ILE A 80 8.74 -18.17 2.29
CA ILE A 80 7.69 -17.41 2.98
C ILE A 80 8.13 -15.96 3.15
N VAL A 81 9.35 -15.73 3.63
CA VAL A 81 9.92 -14.39 3.82
C VAL A 81 9.97 -13.62 2.49
N PHE A 82 10.45 -14.25 1.41
CA PHE A 82 10.44 -13.63 0.09
C PHE A 82 9.03 -13.37 -0.44
N GLY A 83 8.08 -14.28 -0.23
CA GLY A 83 6.69 -14.12 -0.64
C GLY A 83 6.04 -12.89 -0.01
N TRP A 84 6.20 -12.71 1.30
CA TRP A 84 5.73 -11.51 2.00
C TRP A 84 6.46 -10.25 1.55
N GLY A 85 7.80 -10.29 1.43
CA GLY A 85 8.59 -9.13 1.00
C GLY A 85 8.25 -8.65 -0.42
N ILE A 86 8.12 -9.57 -1.37
CA ILE A 86 7.72 -9.28 -2.75
C ILE A 86 6.26 -8.81 -2.80
N GLY A 87 5.38 -9.43 -2.01
CA GLY A 87 3.98 -8.99 -1.89
C GLY A 87 3.86 -7.54 -1.43
N VAL A 88 4.61 -7.14 -0.41
CA VAL A 88 4.67 -5.74 0.06
C VAL A 88 5.23 -4.82 -1.02
N LEU A 89 6.33 -5.21 -1.70
CA LEU A 89 6.92 -4.43 -2.78
C LEU A 89 5.92 -4.14 -3.90
N PHE A 90 5.16 -5.14 -4.34
CA PHE A 90 4.13 -4.95 -5.35
C PHE A 90 2.95 -4.11 -4.83
N GLY A 91 2.54 -4.31 -3.57
CA GLY A 91 1.53 -3.46 -2.93
C GLY A 91 1.93 -1.99 -2.96
N ILE A 92 3.19 -1.68 -2.61
CA ILE A 92 3.73 -0.31 -2.66
C ILE A 92 3.74 0.22 -4.09
N HIS A 93 4.09 -0.60 -5.08
CA HIS A 93 4.11 -0.15 -6.47
C HIS A 93 2.71 0.16 -7.02
N ILE A 94 1.68 -0.55 -6.53
CA ILE A 94 0.28 -0.34 -6.91
C ILE A 94 -0.28 0.94 -6.28
N ALA A 95 -0.05 1.14 -4.98
CA ALA A 95 -0.75 2.15 -4.18
C ALA A 95 0.10 3.39 -3.86
N GLY A 96 1.43 3.33 -4.01
CA GLY A 96 2.36 4.35 -3.52
C GLY A 96 2.13 5.75 -4.11
N GLY A 97 1.79 5.83 -5.41
CA GLY A 97 1.51 7.11 -6.08
C GLY A 97 0.07 7.60 -5.98
N VAL A 98 -0.82 6.86 -5.30
CA VAL A 98 -2.27 7.18 -5.25
C VAL A 98 -2.78 7.35 -3.83
N SER A 99 -2.52 6.39 -2.93
CA SER A 99 -3.07 6.38 -1.56
C SER A 99 -2.02 6.55 -0.46
N GLY A 100 -0.73 6.56 -0.82
CA GLY A 100 0.40 6.50 0.12
C GLY A 100 0.80 5.07 0.53
N SER A 101 0.08 4.05 0.04
CA SER A 101 0.36 2.63 0.27
C SER A 101 0.52 2.27 1.75
N HIS A 102 -0.54 2.44 2.54
CA HIS A 102 -0.53 2.04 3.94
C HIS A 102 -0.53 0.52 4.09
N LEU A 103 -1.28 -0.19 3.23
CA LEU A 103 -1.38 -1.67 3.15
C LEU A 103 -1.84 -2.37 4.42
N ASN A 104 -2.08 -1.62 5.50
CA ASN A 104 -2.29 -2.16 6.83
C ASN A 104 -3.11 -1.18 7.68
N PRO A 105 -4.17 -1.66 8.35
CA PRO A 105 -4.95 -0.86 9.30
C PRO A 105 -4.11 -0.22 10.42
N ALA A 106 -3.10 -0.94 10.91
CA ALA A 106 -2.21 -0.45 11.97
C ALA A 106 -1.32 0.70 11.49
N ILE A 107 -0.82 0.63 10.26
CA ILE A 107 -0.02 1.70 9.65
C ILE A 107 -0.91 2.92 9.43
N THR A 108 -2.13 2.72 8.90
CA THR A 108 -3.10 3.80 8.68
C THR A 108 -3.46 4.52 9.99
N THR A 109 -3.69 3.75 11.05
CA THR A 109 -4.05 4.31 12.37
C THR A 109 -2.87 5.03 13.00
N THR A 110 -1.67 4.46 12.89
CA THR A 110 -0.43 5.08 13.39
C THR A 110 -0.13 6.40 12.68
N ALA A 111 -0.28 6.45 11.35
CA ALA A 111 -0.12 7.69 10.58
C ALA A 111 -1.13 8.75 11.02
N ALA A 112 -2.36 8.37 11.37
CA ALA A 112 -3.36 9.29 11.90
C ALA A 112 -3.04 9.77 13.33
N LEU A 113 -2.49 8.88 14.17
CA LEU A 113 -2.04 9.22 15.53
C LEU A 113 -0.93 10.26 15.55
N PHE A 114 0.02 10.16 14.62
CA PHE A 114 1.11 11.13 14.48
C PHE A 114 0.73 12.38 13.67
N GLY A 115 -0.53 12.53 13.27
CA GLY A 115 -1.01 13.70 12.53
C GLY A 115 -0.58 13.74 11.06
N MET A 116 0.01 12.65 10.55
CA MET A 116 0.44 12.52 9.15
C MET A 116 -0.71 12.13 8.21
N PHE A 117 -1.86 11.72 8.76
CA PHE A 117 -3.03 11.29 7.98
C PHE A 117 -4.36 11.73 8.63
N PRO A 118 -5.34 12.23 7.86
CA PRO A 118 -6.61 12.70 8.42
C PRO A 118 -7.47 11.56 8.96
N TRP A 119 -7.86 11.67 10.24
CA TRP A 119 -8.72 10.71 10.94
C TRP A 119 -10.03 10.35 10.22
N LYS A 120 -10.60 11.28 9.44
CA LYS A 120 -11.83 11.05 8.69
C LYS A 120 -11.68 9.99 7.58
N LYS A 121 -10.47 9.79 7.05
CA LYS A 121 -10.18 8.82 5.99
C LYS A 121 -9.83 7.42 6.53
N VAL A 122 -9.48 7.32 7.82
CA VAL A 122 -9.06 6.05 8.45
C VAL A 122 -10.11 4.96 8.30
N PRO A 123 -11.42 5.17 8.60
CA PRO A 123 -12.41 4.10 8.50
C PRO A 123 -12.55 3.53 7.09
N THR A 124 -12.47 4.39 6.06
CA THR A 124 -12.52 3.97 4.65
C THR A 124 -11.32 3.13 4.24
N TYR A 125 -10.11 3.50 4.69
CA TYR A 125 -8.90 2.73 4.42
C TYR A 125 -8.94 1.38 5.15
N VAL A 126 -9.29 1.37 6.44
CA VAL A 126 -9.39 0.14 7.23
C VAL A 126 -10.43 -0.81 6.61
N ALA A 127 -11.61 -0.31 6.23
CA ALA A 127 -12.63 -1.11 5.58
C ALA A 127 -12.14 -1.71 4.24
N ALA A 128 -11.47 -0.91 3.41
CA ALA A 128 -10.89 -1.37 2.14
C ALA A 128 -9.82 -2.45 2.36
N GLN A 129 -8.89 -2.22 3.29
CA GLN A 129 -7.81 -3.15 3.62
C GLN A 129 -8.35 -4.47 4.21
N THR A 130 -9.31 -4.41 5.12
CA THR A 130 -9.93 -5.62 5.70
C THR A 130 -10.71 -6.42 4.66
N LEU A 131 -11.49 -5.76 3.79
CA LEU A 131 -12.24 -6.43 2.73
C LEU A 131 -11.29 -7.09 1.71
N ALA A 132 -10.20 -6.40 1.34
CA ALA A 132 -9.18 -6.94 0.45
C ALA A 132 -8.51 -8.18 1.03
N SER A 133 -8.09 -8.14 2.29
CA SER A 133 -7.48 -9.29 2.98
C SER A 133 -8.43 -10.49 3.06
N TYR A 134 -9.72 -10.25 3.33
CA TYR A 134 -10.72 -11.30 3.35
C TYR A 134 -10.90 -11.96 1.98
N LEU A 135 -10.99 -11.16 0.91
CA LEU A 135 -11.11 -11.67 -0.45
C LEU A 135 -9.85 -12.36 -0.96
N ALA A 136 -8.66 -11.89 -0.58
CA ALA A 136 -7.40 -12.55 -0.88
C ALA A 136 -7.31 -13.92 -0.18
N ALA A 137 -7.73 -14.01 1.08
CA ALA A 137 -7.79 -15.29 1.79
C ALA A 137 -8.78 -16.26 1.13
N LEU A 138 -9.97 -15.78 0.72
CA LEU A 138 -10.93 -16.58 -0.04
C LEU A 138 -10.36 -17.03 -1.39
N PHE A 139 -9.64 -16.15 -2.09
CA PHE A 139 -9.00 -16.46 -3.37
C PHE A 139 -7.97 -17.59 -3.22
N ILE A 140 -7.11 -17.51 -2.21
CA ILE A 140 -6.12 -18.57 -1.92
C ILE A 140 -6.78 -19.86 -1.44
N TYR A 141 -7.90 -19.80 -0.72
CA TYR A 141 -8.63 -20.99 -0.31
C TYR A 141 -9.24 -21.77 -1.50
N VAL A 142 -9.64 -21.06 -2.55
CA VAL A 142 -10.23 -21.66 -3.76
C VAL A 142 -9.16 -22.20 -4.71
N LEU A 143 -7.93 -21.68 -4.64
CA LEU A 143 -6.81 -21.99 -5.53
C LEU A 143 -6.05 -23.24 -5.08
#